data_AF-A0A970KJ90-F1
#
_entry.id   AF-A0A970KJ90-F1
#
_cell.length_a   1.000
_cell.length_b   1.000
_cell.length_c   1.000
_cell.angle_alpha   90.00
_cell.angle_beta   90.00
_cell.angle_gamma   90.00
#
_symmetry.space_group_name_H-M   'P 1'
#
loop_
_entity.id
_entity.type
_entity.pdbx_description
1 polymer ?
#
loop_
_entity_poly.entity_id
_entity_poly.type
_entity_poly.pdbx_seq_one_letter_code
_entity_poly.pdbx_strand_id
1 'polypeptide(L)'
;MSDDDGGVLMPHGGYENLRSYAVAEAVYDATVVFCDRFIDKRSRTHDQMVQAARSGVRNISEGSGAAATSKKSEMVLTNVARTSLNDELIKDYKSFLIQRGLRVWHKNSPEALVMRERLTHDIAPDLPPAKPGVVRLTGLAGLAAFVGAADPELAANAMLCAANQAAYLLRRQIESQGRDFLEHGGFTENLHAARLQARGGSQSDADAPVCPECGKPMRRRTAHKGPHAGQPFWGCTGYPECKGILPIQSPPAKSPEPTEPDKPAESDQSDKSDPSDRSDSSDRSDQSGG
;
A
#
# COMPACT_ATOMS: atom_id res chain seq x y z
N MET A 1 0.77 4.41 12.55
CA MET A 1 2.13 5.02 12.48
C MET A 1 2.59 4.85 11.05
N SER A 2 2.95 5.95 10.39
CA SER A 2 3.44 5.93 9.01
C SER A 2 4.95 5.73 9.07
N ASP A 3 5.41 4.54 8.69
CA ASP A 3 6.82 4.27 8.46
C ASP A 3 7.23 5.00 7.16
N ASP A 4 7.69 6.24 7.33
CA ASP A 4 8.40 7.01 6.30
C ASP A 4 9.83 6.44 6.15
N ASP A 5 9.91 5.17 5.79
CA ASP A 5 11.15 4.59 5.25
C ASP A 5 11.34 5.15 3.84
N GLY A 6 12.59 5.40 3.44
CA GLY A 6 12.98 5.93 2.13
C GLY A 6 12.80 4.93 0.98
N GLY A 7 11.79 4.07 1.08
CA GLY A 7 11.46 2.99 0.18
C GLY A 7 10.89 3.49 -1.14
N VAL A 8 11.20 2.76 -2.20
CA VAL A 8 10.77 3.07 -3.58
C VAL A 8 9.27 2.80 -3.80
N LEU A 9 8.60 2.10 -2.88
CA LEU A 9 7.19 1.73 -2.97
C LEU A 9 6.27 2.93 -2.72
N MET A 10 5.20 3.04 -3.50
CA MET A 10 4.18 4.06 -3.28
C MET A 10 3.26 3.67 -2.10
N PRO A 11 2.52 4.61 -1.48
CA PRO A 11 1.52 4.29 -0.47
C PRO A 11 0.50 3.25 -0.97
N HIS A 12 0.33 2.19 -0.16
CA HIS A 12 -0.42 0.98 -0.48
C HIS A 12 -0.95 0.30 0.79
N GLY A 13 -1.84 -0.69 0.64
CA GLY A 13 -2.52 -1.32 1.77
C GLY A 13 -3.53 -0.38 2.44
N GLY A 14 -3.85 -0.67 3.71
CA GLY A 14 -4.75 0.16 4.53
C GLY A 14 -6.22 0.17 4.09
N TYR A 15 -6.62 -0.68 3.13
CA TYR A 15 -7.97 -0.69 2.54
C TYR A 15 -9.10 -0.86 3.56
N GLU A 16 -8.83 -1.52 4.69
CA GLU A 16 -9.77 -1.75 5.79
C GLU A 16 -10.30 -0.43 6.39
N ASN A 17 -9.53 0.66 6.28
CA ASN A 17 -9.92 2.00 6.73
C ASN A 17 -10.76 2.77 5.68
N LEU A 18 -10.95 2.24 4.47
CA LEU A 18 -11.69 2.93 3.41
C LEU A 18 -13.20 2.76 3.61
N ARG A 19 -13.95 3.87 3.57
CA ARG A 19 -15.43 3.82 3.59
C ARG A 19 -16.00 3.01 2.42
N SER A 20 -15.35 3.04 1.26
CA SER A 20 -15.72 2.21 0.11
C SER A 20 -15.60 0.71 0.41
N TYR A 21 -14.55 0.29 1.12
CA TYR A 21 -14.36 -1.09 1.55
C TYR A 21 -15.43 -1.52 2.56
N ALA A 22 -15.58 -0.78 3.66
CA ALA A 22 -16.56 -1.11 4.71
C ALA A 22 -18.01 -1.22 4.18
N VAL A 23 -18.43 -0.31 3.29
CA VAL A 23 -19.76 -0.37 2.68
C VAL A 23 -19.88 -1.53 1.67
N ALA A 24 -18.82 -1.84 0.90
CA ALA A 24 -18.83 -2.98 0.00
C ALA A 24 -18.86 -4.33 0.76
N GLU A 25 -18.15 -4.43 1.88
CA GLU A 25 -18.11 -5.63 2.74
C GLU A 25 -19.48 -5.89 3.38
N ALA A 26 -20.10 -4.86 3.97
CA ALA A 26 -21.47 -4.97 4.48
C ALA A 26 -22.50 -5.30 3.38
N VAL A 27 -22.28 -4.82 2.14
CA VAL A 27 -23.09 -5.22 0.98
C VAL A 27 -22.88 -6.69 0.63
N TYR A 28 -21.65 -7.21 0.68
CA TYR A 28 -21.36 -8.61 0.42
C TYR A 28 -22.02 -9.55 1.44
N ASP A 29 -21.82 -9.30 2.74
CA ASP A 29 -22.40 -10.14 3.79
C ASP A 29 -23.94 -10.14 3.74
N ALA A 30 -24.55 -8.96 3.56
CA ALA A 30 -25.99 -8.85 3.39
C ALA A 30 -26.49 -9.43 2.06
N THR A 31 -25.67 -9.48 1.00
CA THR A 31 -26.01 -10.16 -0.26
C THR A 31 -26.09 -11.67 -0.05
N VAL A 32 -25.17 -12.27 0.71
CA VAL A 32 -25.23 -13.70 1.05
C VAL A 32 -26.53 -14.01 1.80
N VAL A 33 -26.85 -13.23 2.84
CA VAL A 33 -28.11 -13.38 3.60
C VAL A 33 -29.34 -13.20 2.70
N PHE A 34 -29.32 -12.21 1.80
CA PHE A 34 -30.43 -11.98 0.87
C PHE A 34 -30.66 -13.16 -0.07
N CYS A 35 -29.59 -13.66 -0.70
CA CYS A 35 -29.67 -14.74 -1.67
C CYS A 35 -30.14 -16.03 -1.01
N ASP A 36 -29.64 -16.33 0.19
CA ASP A 36 -30.05 -17.51 0.96
C ASP A 36 -31.50 -17.49 1.44
N ARG A 37 -32.14 -16.31 1.53
CA ARG A 37 -33.56 -16.16 1.90
C ARG A 37 -34.51 -16.14 0.70
N PHE A 38 -34.13 -15.49 -0.40
CA PHE A 38 -35.08 -15.06 -1.43
C PHE A 38 -34.80 -15.56 -2.85
N ILE A 39 -33.64 -16.18 -3.06
CA ILE A 39 -33.19 -16.76 -4.33
C ILE A 39 -33.00 -18.27 -4.13
N ASP A 40 -33.37 -19.08 -5.13
CA ASP A 40 -33.10 -20.52 -5.06
C ASP A 40 -31.58 -20.76 -5.04
N LYS A 41 -31.09 -21.46 -4.02
CA LYS A 41 -29.68 -21.81 -3.82
C LYS A 41 -29.09 -22.69 -4.94
N ARG A 42 -29.93 -23.26 -5.80
CA ARG A 42 -29.51 -24.00 -7.01
C ARG A 42 -29.56 -23.18 -8.29
N SER A 43 -30.04 -21.93 -8.22
CA SER A 43 -30.15 -21.05 -9.38
C SER A 43 -28.84 -20.33 -9.66
N ARG A 44 -28.56 -20.17 -10.95
CA ARG A 44 -27.42 -19.38 -11.45
C ARG A 44 -27.40 -17.94 -10.92
N THR A 45 -28.58 -17.38 -10.62
CA THR A 45 -28.74 -16.02 -10.07
C THR A 45 -28.19 -15.91 -8.64
N HIS A 46 -28.32 -16.94 -7.79
CA HIS A 46 -27.73 -16.93 -6.44
C HIS A 46 -26.21 -16.80 -6.53
N ASP A 47 -25.57 -17.69 -7.31
CA ASP A 47 -24.12 -17.65 -7.56
C ASP A 47 -23.67 -16.29 -8.14
N GLN A 48 -24.40 -15.77 -9.13
CA GLN A 48 -24.05 -14.51 -9.80
C GLN A 48 -24.11 -13.31 -8.85
N MET A 49 -25.18 -13.16 -8.07
CA MET A 49 -25.30 -12.07 -7.10
C MET A 49 -24.21 -12.14 -6.02
N VAL A 50 -23.96 -13.33 -5.46
CA VAL A 50 -22.91 -13.53 -4.44
C VAL A 50 -21.52 -13.26 -5.01
N GLN A 51 -21.22 -13.70 -6.24
CA GLN A 51 -19.92 -13.44 -6.89
C GLN A 51 -19.75 -11.97 -7.28
N ALA A 52 -20.77 -11.29 -7.78
CA ALA A 52 -20.72 -9.85 -8.09
C ALA A 52 -20.43 -9.02 -6.83
N ALA A 53 -21.10 -9.33 -5.72
CA ALA A 53 -20.84 -8.69 -4.44
C ALA A 53 -19.43 -9.00 -3.90
N ARG A 54 -18.99 -10.26 -3.97
CA ARG A 54 -17.64 -10.70 -3.57
C ARG A 54 -16.55 -10.01 -4.40
N SER A 55 -16.74 -9.92 -5.70
CA SER A 55 -15.87 -9.22 -6.66
C SER A 55 -15.76 -7.73 -6.29
N GLY A 56 -16.87 -7.11 -5.90
CA GLY A 56 -16.93 -5.74 -5.37
C GLY A 56 -15.97 -5.50 -4.21
N VAL A 57 -15.87 -6.43 -3.25
CA VAL A 57 -14.95 -6.31 -2.10
C VAL A 57 -13.52 -6.65 -2.47
N ARG A 58 -13.29 -7.79 -3.13
CA ARG A 58 -11.95 -8.35 -3.37
C ARG A 58 -11.11 -7.46 -4.27
N ASN A 59 -11.69 -6.87 -5.30
CA ASN A 59 -10.96 -5.94 -6.17
C ASN A 59 -10.51 -4.65 -5.45
N ILE A 60 -11.13 -4.26 -4.32
CA ILE A 60 -10.67 -3.12 -3.51
C ILE A 60 -9.38 -3.50 -2.77
N SER A 61 -9.35 -4.65 -2.11
CA SER A 61 -8.17 -5.11 -1.38
C SER A 61 -7.02 -5.50 -2.31
N GLU A 62 -7.31 -6.17 -3.43
CA GLU A 62 -6.32 -6.47 -4.49
C GLU A 62 -5.78 -5.18 -5.14
N GLY A 63 -6.64 -4.19 -5.42
CA GLY A 63 -6.24 -2.89 -5.93
C GLY A 63 -5.31 -2.14 -4.98
N SER A 64 -5.67 -2.09 -3.70
CA SER A 64 -4.87 -1.50 -2.62
C SER A 64 -3.52 -2.20 -2.43
N GLY A 65 -3.43 -3.52 -2.63
CA GLY A 65 -2.15 -4.26 -2.65
C GLY A 65 -1.30 -3.92 -3.88
N ALA A 66 -1.91 -3.85 -5.07
CA ALA A 66 -1.22 -3.51 -6.32
C ALA A 66 -0.70 -2.06 -6.35
N ALA A 67 -1.28 -1.17 -5.54
CA ALA A 67 -0.91 0.25 -5.40
C ALA A 67 0.58 0.47 -5.12
N ALA A 68 1.28 -0.47 -4.49
CA ALA A 68 2.70 -0.36 -4.14
C ALA A 68 3.60 -0.12 -5.37
N THR A 69 3.20 -0.72 -6.51
CA THR A 69 4.00 -0.75 -7.75
C THR A 69 3.24 -0.24 -8.98
N SER A 70 1.91 -0.11 -8.93
CA SER A 70 1.10 0.31 -10.08
C SER A 70 -0.21 0.98 -9.68
N LYS A 71 -0.24 2.32 -9.67
CA LYS A 71 -1.49 3.10 -9.57
C LYS A 71 -2.48 2.78 -10.70
N LYS A 72 -1.99 2.44 -11.90
CA LYS A 72 -2.83 1.96 -13.00
C LYS A 72 -3.58 0.67 -12.63
N SER A 73 -2.91 -0.29 -12.00
CA SER A 73 -3.53 -1.56 -11.59
C SER A 73 -4.52 -1.32 -10.45
N GLU A 74 -4.16 -0.49 -9.47
CA GLU A 74 -5.05 -0.04 -8.39
C GLU A 74 -6.36 0.55 -8.94
N MET A 75 -6.28 1.50 -9.88
CA MET A 75 -7.46 2.14 -10.48
C MET A 75 -8.30 1.16 -11.32
N VAL A 76 -7.65 0.25 -12.07
CA VAL A 76 -8.37 -0.76 -12.87
C VAL A 76 -9.16 -1.70 -11.97
N LEU A 77 -8.55 -2.23 -10.91
CA LEU A 77 -9.23 -3.11 -9.95
C LEU A 77 -10.34 -2.36 -9.20
N THR A 78 -10.09 -1.13 -8.74
CA THR A 78 -11.13 -0.27 -8.14
C THR A 78 -12.31 -0.02 -9.11
N ASN A 79 -12.07 0.05 -10.41
CA ASN A 79 -13.14 0.12 -11.42
C ASN A 79 -13.85 -1.22 -11.65
N VAL A 80 -13.17 -2.36 -11.59
CA VAL A 80 -13.81 -3.70 -11.64
C VAL A 80 -14.73 -3.89 -10.43
N ALA A 81 -14.31 -3.46 -9.23
CA ALA A 81 -15.16 -3.43 -8.04
C ALA A 81 -16.44 -2.61 -8.29
N ARG A 82 -16.28 -1.38 -8.83
CA ARG A 82 -17.39 -0.48 -9.16
C ARG A 82 -18.36 -1.11 -10.16
N THR A 83 -17.86 -1.71 -11.24
CA THR A 83 -18.67 -2.37 -12.27
C THR A 83 -19.41 -3.58 -11.71
N SER A 84 -18.77 -4.41 -10.88
CA SER A 84 -19.42 -5.57 -10.24
C SER A 84 -20.63 -5.15 -9.40
N LEU A 85 -20.53 -4.05 -8.65
CA LEU A 85 -21.66 -3.54 -7.87
C LEU A 85 -22.70 -2.79 -8.73
N ASN A 86 -22.25 -1.91 -9.63
CA ASN A 86 -23.14 -1.02 -10.40
C ASN A 86 -23.87 -1.70 -11.56
N ASP A 87 -23.16 -2.55 -12.29
CA ASP A 87 -23.60 -3.09 -13.57
C ASP A 87 -24.07 -4.55 -13.49
N GLU A 88 -23.82 -5.24 -12.39
CA GLU A 88 -24.33 -6.60 -12.12
C GLU A 88 -25.28 -6.54 -10.92
N LEU A 89 -24.75 -6.44 -9.70
CA LEU A 89 -25.52 -6.60 -8.46
C LEU A 89 -26.74 -5.67 -8.34
N ILE A 90 -26.59 -4.37 -8.68
CA ILE A 90 -27.70 -3.41 -8.68
C ILE A 90 -28.79 -3.78 -9.71
N LYS A 91 -28.42 -4.42 -10.83
CA LYS A 91 -29.40 -4.87 -11.83
C LYS A 91 -30.12 -6.13 -11.38
N ASP A 92 -29.45 -7.04 -10.67
CA ASP A 92 -30.07 -8.23 -10.10
C ASP A 92 -31.11 -7.87 -9.03
N TYR A 93 -30.78 -6.97 -8.10
CA TYR A 93 -31.76 -6.48 -7.11
C TYR A 93 -32.97 -5.79 -7.72
N LYS A 94 -32.79 -4.99 -8.78
CA LYS A 94 -33.90 -4.41 -9.55
C LYS A 94 -34.74 -5.49 -10.23
N SER A 95 -34.09 -6.48 -10.83
CA SER A 95 -34.75 -7.59 -11.52
C SER A 95 -35.57 -8.43 -10.56
N PHE A 96 -35.03 -8.74 -9.37
CA PHE A 96 -35.75 -9.41 -8.29
C PHE A 96 -37.06 -8.70 -7.91
N LEU A 97 -37.00 -7.38 -7.69
CA LEU A 97 -38.17 -6.57 -7.34
C LEU A 97 -39.22 -6.60 -8.48
N ILE A 98 -38.79 -6.28 -9.70
CA ILE A 98 -39.66 -6.18 -10.87
C ILE A 98 -40.33 -7.52 -11.19
N GLN A 99 -39.57 -8.62 -11.21
CA GLN A 99 -40.07 -9.97 -11.53
C GLN A 99 -41.06 -10.50 -10.48
N ARG A 100 -41.10 -9.91 -9.27
CA ARG A 100 -42.01 -10.29 -8.18
C ARG A 100 -43.14 -9.27 -7.96
N GLY A 101 -43.25 -8.25 -8.82
CA GLY A 101 -44.26 -7.19 -8.68
C GLY A 101 -44.05 -6.27 -7.48
N LEU A 102 -42.84 -6.26 -6.90
CA LEU A 102 -42.49 -5.44 -5.74
C LEU A 102 -42.02 -4.04 -6.19
N ARG A 103 -42.31 -3.02 -5.38
CA ARG A 103 -42.02 -1.63 -5.74
C ARG A 103 -40.52 -1.35 -5.64
N VAL A 104 -39.92 -0.93 -6.76
CA VAL A 104 -38.59 -0.29 -6.76
C VAL A 104 -38.75 1.14 -6.27
N TRP A 105 -38.04 1.51 -5.20
CA TRP A 105 -38.10 2.87 -4.66
C TRP A 105 -37.46 3.88 -5.62
N HIS A 106 -38.13 5.01 -5.84
CA HIS A 106 -37.53 6.13 -6.57
C HIS A 106 -36.37 6.71 -5.76
N LYS A 107 -35.30 7.17 -6.43
CA LYS A 107 -34.09 7.69 -5.76
C LYS A 107 -34.35 8.79 -4.72
N ASN A 108 -35.42 9.57 -4.89
CA ASN A 108 -35.80 10.66 -3.98
C ASN A 108 -37.05 10.34 -3.13
N SER A 109 -37.47 9.08 -3.02
CA SER A 109 -38.57 8.72 -2.11
C SER A 109 -38.12 8.87 -0.65
N PRO A 110 -39.02 9.22 0.30
CA PRO A 110 -38.67 9.37 1.71
C PRO A 110 -38.00 8.12 2.30
N GLU A 111 -38.46 6.92 1.92
CA GLU A 111 -37.94 5.64 2.39
C GLU A 111 -36.50 5.42 1.92
N ALA A 112 -36.21 5.71 0.64
CA ALA A 112 -34.87 5.61 0.08
C ALA A 112 -33.90 6.65 0.67
N LEU A 113 -34.39 7.84 1.00
CA LEU A 113 -33.60 8.89 1.68
C LEU A 113 -33.24 8.46 3.10
N VAL A 114 -34.23 8.05 3.90
CA VAL A 114 -34.01 7.55 5.28
C VAL A 114 -33.11 6.32 5.31
N MET A 115 -33.23 5.41 4.33
CA MET A 115 -32.38 4.23 4.23
C MET A 115 -30.92 4.61 3.97
N ARG A 116 -30.65 5.47 2.97
CA ARG A 116 -29.29 5.93 2.67
C ARG A 116 -28.66 6.70 3.83
N GLU A 117 -29.44 7.53 4.53
CA GLU A 117 -28.97 8.29 5.70
C GLU A 117 -28.64 7.40 6.91
N ARG A 118 -29.25 6.22 7.02
CA ARG A 118 -28.82 5.24 8.04
C ARG A 118 -27.55 4.51 7.64
N LEU A 119 -27.34 4.28 6.34
CA LEU A 119 -26.17 3.57 5.80
C LEU A 119 -24.88 4.41 5.77
N THR A 120 -24.97 5.74 5.91
CA THR A 120 -23.79 6.61 6.13
C THR A 120 -23.17 6.42 7.52
N HIS A 121 -23.93 5.88 8.48
CA HIS A 121 -23.52 5.65 9.86
C HIS A 121 -23.29 4.14 10.10
N ASP A 122 -22.26 3.77 10.85
CA ASP A 122 -22.00 2.35 11.16
C ASP A 122 -22.98 1.78 12.17
N ILE A 123 -23.28 2.59 13.19
CA ILE A 123 -24.28 2.33 14.21
C ILE A 123 -25.10 3.62 14.38
N ALA A 124 -26.42 3.47 14.52
CA ALA A 124 -27.36 4.54 14.82
C ALA A 124 -28.00 4.25 16.20
N PRO A 125 -27.31 4.57 17.32
CA PRO A 125 -27.73 4.15 18.65
C PRO A 125 -28.98 4.89 19.15
N ASP A 126 -29.13 6.17 18.80
CA ASP A 126 -30.21 7.05 19.29
C ASP A 126 -31.56 6.86 18.55
N LEU A 127 -31.72 5.73 17.86
CA LEU A 127 -33.00 5.39 17.25
C LEU A 127 -34.02 5.05 18.35
N PRO A 128 -35.25 5.60 18.30
CA PRO A 128 -36.31 5.18 19.21
C PRO A 128 -36.56 3.66 19.07
N PRO A 129 -37.25 3.01 20.02
CA PRO A 129 -37.64 1.62 19.87
C PRO A 129 -38.43 1.40 18.57
N ALA A 130 -38.23 0.25 17.95
CA ALA A 130 -39.05 -0.16 16.82
C ALA A 130 -40.49 -0.44 17.28
N LYS A 131 -41.48 -0.13 16.42
CA LYS A 131 -42.86 -0.57 16.68
C LYS A 131 -42.89 -2.11 16.62
N PRO A 132 -43.72 -2.79 17.42
CA PRO A 132 -43.88 -4.24 17.33
C PRO A 132 -44.13 -4.69 15.88
N GLY A 133 -43.38 -5.70 15.42
CA GLY A 133 -43.43 -6.21 14.05
C GLY A 133 -42.70 -5.38 12.98
N VAL A 134 -42.11 -4.22 13.31
CA VAL A 134 -41.36 -3.39 12.35
C VAL A 134 -39.86 -3.64 12.49
N VAL A 135 -39.23 -4.16 11.44
CA VAL A 135 -37.77 -4.30 11.36
C VAL A 135 -37.14 -2.93 11.10
N ARG A 136 -36.04 -2.60 11.81
CA ARG A 136 -35.37 -1.29 11.71
C ARG A 136 -33.87 -1.47 11.47
N LEU A 137 -33.36 -0.86 10.41
CA LEU A 137 -31.92 -0.77 10.17
C LEU A 137 -31.28 0.11 11.25
N THR A 138 -30.23 -0.40 11.89
CA THR A 138 -29.52 0.22 13.02
C THR A 138 -28.16 0.81 12.63
N GLY A 139 -27.92 1.04 11.34
CA GLY A 139 -26.63 1.44 10.77
C GLY A 139 -26.09 0.38 9.80
N LEU A 140 -24.95 0.65 9.17
CA LEU A 140 -24.30 -0.24 8.21
C LEU A 140 -23.98 -1.63 8.80
N ALA A 141 -23.48 -1.69 10.03
CA ALA A 141 -23.18 -2.96 10.71
C ALA A 141 -24.43 -3.81 10.96
N GLY A 142 -25.61 -3.19 11.01
CA GLY A 142 -26.90 -3.87 11.14
C GLY A 142 -27.49 -4.38 9.82
N LEU A 143 -26.85 -4.14 8.66
CA LEU A 143 -27.46 -4.39 7.35
C LEU A 143 -27.78 -5.88 7.11
N ALA A 144 -26.85 -6.79 7.40
CA ALA A 144 -27.08 -8.22 7.23
C ALA A 144 -28.22 -8.74 8.15
N ALA A 145 -28.26 -8.30 9.42
CA ALA A 145 -29.34 -8.64 10.35
C ALA A 145 -30.69 -8.06 9.91
N PHE A 146 -30.70 -6.82 9.42
CA PHE A 146 -31.88 -6.17 8.86
C PHE A 146 -32.42 -6.96 7.65
N VAL A 147 -31.54 -7.30 6.71
CA VAL A 147 -31.86 -8.13 5.52
C VAL A 147 -32.24 -9.56 5.90
N GLY A 148 -31.81 -10.06 7.05
CA GLY A 148 -32.21 -11.34 7.62
C GLY A 148 -33.65 -11.37 8.16
N ALA A 149 -34.18 -10.22 8.61
CA ALA A 149 -35.50 -10.13 9.25
C ALA A 149 -36.57 -9.43 8.39
N ALA A 150 -36.18 -8.51 7.49
CA ALA A 150 -37.11 -7.72 6.68
C ALA A 150 -37.92 -8.55 5.67
N ASP A 151 -39.01 -7.98 5.18
CA ASP A 151 -39.77 -8.49 4.03
C ASP A 151 -38.96 -8.33 2.72
N PRO A 152 -39.32 -9.01 1.61
CA PRO A 152 -38.50 -9.01 0.40
C PRO A 152 -38.45 -7.65 -0.33
N GLU A 153 -39.47 -6.80 -0.24
CA GLU A 153 -39.42 -5.46 -0.87
C GLU A 153 -38.45 -4.56 -0.09
N LEU A 154 -38.59 -4.53 1.22
CA LEU A 154 -37.78 -3.71 2.11
C LEU A 154 -36.32 -4.16 2.11
N ALA A 155 -36.06 -5.47 2.12
CA ALA A 155 -34.71 -6.02 2.02
C ALA A 155 -34.04 -5.67 0.68
N ALA A 156 -34.70 -5.91 -0.46
CA ALA A 156 -34.12 -5.64 -1.77
C ALA A 156 -33.90 -4.13 -2.02
N ASN A 157 -34.81 -3.25 -1.58
CA ASN A 157 -34.60 -1.81 -1.69
C ASN A 157 -33.51 -1.28 -0.76
N ALA A 158 -33.34 -1.86 0.45
CA ALA A 158 -32.20 -1.55 1.31
C ALA A 158 -30.86 -1.93 0.65
N MET A 159 -30.80 -3.12 0.04
CA MET A 159 -29.62 -3.56 -0.72
C MET A 159 -29.35 -2.69 -1.95
N LEU A 160 -30.39 -2.21 -2.65
CA LEU A 160 -30.21 -1.21 -3.70
C LEU A 160 -29.60 0.09 -3.15
N CYS A 161 -30.06 0.60 -2.00
CA CYS A 161 -29.48 1.80 -1.40
C CYS A 161 -27.99 1.59 -1.06
N ALA A 162 -27.65 0.49 -0.39
CA ALA A 162 -26.28 0.18 0.02
C ALA A 162 -25.34 -0.04 -1.18
N ALA A 163 -25.75 -0.84 -2.17
CA ALA A 163 -24.94 -1.09 -3.37
C ALA A 163 -24.73 0.18 -4.23
N ASN A 164 -25.73 1.08 -4.31
CA ASN A 164 -25.55 2.39 -4.95
C ASN A 164 -24.57 3.29 -4.18
N GLN A 165 -24.59 3.26 -2.84
CA GLN A 165 -23.62 4.00 -2.02
C GLN A 165 -22.20 3.44 -2.19
N ALA A 166 -22.01 2.12 -2.19
CA ALA A 166 -20.72 1.50 -2.47
C ALA A 166 -20.19 1.87 -3.87
N ALA A 167 -21.01 1.73 -4.92
CA ALA A 167 -20.64 2.10 -6.29
C ALA A 167 -20.31 3.61 -6.43
N TYR A 168 -21.02 4.49 -5.71
CA TYR A 168 -20.71 5.92 -5.65
C TYR A 168 -19.37 6.19 -4.97
N LEU A 169 -19.09 5.56 -3.82
CA LEU A 169 -17.84 5.69 -3.10
C LEU A 169 -16.65 5.17 -3.93
N LEU A 170 -16.81 4.06 -4.64
CA LEU A 170 -15.78 3.52 -5.54
C LEU A 170 -15.50 4.46 -6.72
N ARG A 171 -16.53 5.12 -7.29
CA ARG A 171 -16.31 6.18 -8.29
C ARG A 171 -15.50 7.34 -7.71
N ARG A 172 -15.84 7.81 -6.51
CA ARG A 172 -15.09 8.87 -5.79
C ARG A 172 -13.65 8.45 -5.47
N GLN A 173 -13.41 7.17 -5.19
CA GLN A 173 -12.07 6.62 -4.96
C GLN A 173 -11.24 6.64 -6.25
N ILE A 174 -11.78 6.23 -7.39
CA ILE A 174 -11.10 6.31 -8.70
C ILE A 174 -10.78 7.78 -9.07
N GLU A 175 -11.72 8.69 -8.80
CA GLU A 175 -11.51 10.15 -8.94
C GLU A 175 -10.44 10.70 -7.98
N SER A 176 -10.15 10.02 -6.86
CA SER A 176 -9.02 10.36 -5.99
C SER A 176 -7.72 9.80 -6.52
N GLN A 177 -7.64 8.49 -6.74
CA GLN A 177 -6.47 7.79 -7.28
C GLN A 177 -5.94 8.44 -8.56
N GLY A 178 -6.85 8.93 -9.43
CA GLY A 178 -6.49 9.67 -10.63
C GLY A 178 -5.88 11.05 -10.38
N ARG A 179 -6.33 11.79 -9.35
CA ARG A 179 -5.70 13.06 -8.92
C ARG A 179 -4.35 12.79 -8.26
N ASP A 180 -4.30 11.80 -7.37
CA ASP A 180 -3.09 11.43 -6.63
C ASP A 180 -1.97 11.02 -7.60
N PHE A 181 -2.31 10.31 -8.69
CA PHE A 181 -1.39 9.97 -9.78
C PHE A 181 -0.93 11.19 -10.61
N LEU A 182 -1.80 12.18 -10.85
CA LEU A 182 -1.41 13.41 -11.55
C LEU A 182 -0.48 14.31 -10.72
N GLU A 183 -0.58 14.24 -9.39
CA GLU A 183 0.21 15.04 -8.46
C GLU A 183 1.56 14.39 -8.11
N HIS A 184 1.59 13.07 -7.89
CA HIS A 184 2.76 12.33 -7.38
C HIS A 184 3.46 11.46 -8.44
N GLY A 185 2.93 11.39 -9.65
CA GLY A 185 3.47 10.57 -10.74
C GLY A 185 3.31 9.06 -10.53
N GLY A 186 3.98 8.30 -11.41
CA GLY A 186 3.97 6.83 -11.39
C GLY A 186 5.22 6.20 -10.76
N PHE A 187 5.09 4.95 -10.31
CA PHE A 187 6.19 4.14 -9.77
C PHE A 187 7.43 4.10 -10.68
N THR A 188 7.25 4.00 -11.99
CA THR A 188 8.36 4.01 -12.97
C THR A 188 9.07 5.36 -13.04
N GLU A 189 8.34 6.46 -12.90
CA GLU A 189 8.88 7.82 -12.88
C GLU A 189 9.64 8.06 -11.57
N ASN A 190 9.10 7.61 -10.44
CA ASN A 190 9.75 7.65 -9.13
C ASN A 190 11.01 6.79 -9.09
N LEU A 191 10.99 5.58 -9.68
CA LEU A 191 12.18 4.76 -9.90
C LEU A 191 13.23 5.46 -10.77
N HIS A 192 12.82 6.17 -11.80
CA HIS A 192 13.72 6.91 -12.68
C HIS A 192 14.33 8.13 -11.96
N ALA A 193 13.51 8.88 -11.22
CA ALA A 193 13.95 10.01 -10.39
C ALA A 193 14.92 9.56 -9.28
N ALA A 194 14.59 8.50 -8.55
CA ALA A 194 15.47 7.90 -7.53
C ALA A 194 16.80 7.41 -8.15
N ARG A 195 16.76 6.80 -9.34
CA ARG A 195 17.99 6.44 -10.09
C ARG A 195 18.80 7.65 -10.52
N LEU A 196 18.16 8.76 -10.91
CA LEU A 196 18.85 10.01 -11.24
C LEU A 196 19.46 10.65 -9.99
N GLN A 197 18.74 10.68 -8.86
CA GLN A 197 19.25 11.18 -7.58
C GLN A 197 20.43 10.33 -7.07
N ALA A 198 20.32 9.00 -7.07
CA ALA A 198 21.41 8.10 -6.72
C ALA A 198 22.62 8.22 -7.67
N ARG A 199 22.41 8.66 -8.92
CA ARG A 199 23.48 8.97 -9.89
C ARG A 199 24.02 10.39 -9.79
N GLY A 200 23.26 11.35 -9.27
CA GLY A 200 23.67 12.73 -9.01
C GLY A 200 24.31 12.92 -7.62
N GLY A 201 24.03 12.00 -6.68
CA GLY A 201 24.68 11.91 -5.37
C GLY A 201 26.17 11.56 -5.45
N SER A 202 26.69 11.14 -6.61
CA SER A 202 28.11 11.27 -6.88
C SER A 202 28.44 12.73 -7.25
N GLN A 203 28.71 13.55 -6.23
CA GLN A 203 29.21 14.93 -6.32
C GLN A 203 30.50 15.09 -7.16
N SER A 204 31.08 14.00 -7.69
CA SER A 204 32.25 14.04 -8.56
C SER A 204 32.00 14.67 -9.93
N ASP A 205 30.82 14.51 -10.51
CA ASP A 205 30.63 14.83 -11.94
C ASP A 205 30.57 16.35 -12.24
N ALA A 206 30.58 17.22 -11.23
CA ALA A 206 30.63 18.69 -11.40
C ALA A 206 32.04 19.20 -11.77
N ASP A 207 33.10 18.59 -11.22
CA ASP A 207 34.51 18.85 -11.55
C ASP A 207 35.05 17.84 -12.57
N ALA A 208 34.17 17.22 -13.35
CA ALA A 208 34.58 16.23 -14.34
C ALA A 208 35.44 16.86 -15.46
N PRO A 209 36.67 16.39 -15.70
CA PRO A 209 37.50 16.89 -16.78
C PRO A 209 36.87 16.58 -18.15
N VAL A 210 37.23 17.38 -19.15
CA VAL A 210 36.91 17.07 -20.55
C VAL A 210 37.82 15.94 -21.06
N CYS A 211 37.27 15.09 -21.92
CA CYS A 211 37.98 13.95 -22.47
C CYS A 211 39.09 14.40 -23.43
N PRO A 212 40.36 13.99 -23.24
CA PRO A 212 41.47 14.42 -24.09
C PRO A 212 41.37 13.93 -25.54
N GLU A 213 40.61 12.85 -25.80
CA GLU A 213 40.43 12.28 -27.15
C GLU A 213 39.34 12.98 -27.97
N CYS A 214 38.34 13.63 -27.35
CA CYS A 214 37.16 14.12 -28.07
C CYS A 214 36.45 15.36 -27.47
N GLY A 215 36.97 15.94 -26.39
CA GLY A 215 36.40 17.12 -25.73
C GLY A 215 35.07 16.91 -24.96
N LYS A 216 34.40 15.76 -25.10
CA LYS A 216 33.16 15.45 -24.36
C LYS A 216 33.42 15.35 -22.84
N PRO A 217 32.45 15.66 -21.97
CA PRO A 217 32.60 15.46 -20.52
C PRO A 217 32.96 14.02 -20.17
N MET A 218 33.73 13.82 -19.10
CA MET A 218 34.00 12.50 -18.54
C MET A 218 33.07 12.20 -17.37
N ARG A 219 33.04 10.94 -16.93
CA ARG A 219 32.26 10.49 -15.78
C ARG A 219 33.04 9.50 -14.93
N ARG A 220 32.91 9.57 -13.61
CA ARG A 220 33.61 8.64 -12.71
C ARG A 220 33.06 7.21 -12.87
N ARG A 221 33.98 6.26 -13.06
CA ARG A 221 33.73 4.82 -13.18
C ARG A 221 34.72 4.08 -12.29
N THR A 222 34.40 2.85 -11.89
CA THR A 222 35.32 1.99 -11.13
C THR A 222 35.81 0.86 -12.02
N ALA A 223 37.09 0.56 -12.01
CA ALA A 223 37.61 -0.58 -12.76
C ALA A 223 37.17 -1.89 -12.09
N HIS A 224 36.60 -2.83 -12.87
CA HIS A 224 36.08 -4.09 -12.33
C HIS A 224 37.04 -5.28 -12.49
N LYS A 225 38.13 -5.14 -13.24
CA LYS A 225 39.10 -6.20 -13.55
C LYS A 225 40.50 -5.60 -13.75
N GLY A 226 41.55 -6.42 -13.56
CA GLY A 226 42.95 -6.03 -13.75
C GLY A 226 43.59 -5.40 -12.51
N PRO A 227 44.85 -4.93 -12.61
CA PRO A 227 45.65 -4.46 -11.46
C PRO A 227 45.09 -3.21 -10.75
N HIS A 228 44.18 -2.49 -11.40
CA HIS A 228 43.48 -1.32 -10.84
C HIS A 228 42.04 -1.62 -10.41
N ALA A 229 41.64 -2.89 -10.30
CA ALA A 229 40.28 -3.24 -9.89
C ALA A 229 39.92 -2.62 -8.53
N GLY A 230 38.71 -2.05 -8.44
CA GLY A 230 38.26 -1.27 -7.28
C GLY A 230 38.66 0.21 -7.31
N GLN A 231 39.64 0.62 -8.12
CA GLN A 231 40.06 2.03 -8.21
C GLN A 231 39.14 2.84 -9.15
N PRO A 232 38.79 4.09 -8.78
CA PRO A 232 37.99 4.97 -9.62
C PRO A 232 38.86 5.67 -10.69
N PHE A 233 38.28 5.87 -11.87
CA PHE A 233 38.86 6.60 -12.99
C PHE A 233 37.78 7.42 -13.70
N TRP A 234 38.19 8.45 -14.45
CA TRP A 234 37.32 9.15 -15.39
C TRP A 234 37.24 8.37 -16.69
N GLY A 235 36.04 8.05 -17.17
CA GLY A 235 35.83 7.50 -18.51
C GLY A 235 34.95 8.41 -19.35
N CYS A 236 35.20 8.50 -20.65
CA CYS A 236 34.40 9.32 -21.57
C CYS A 236 32.90 8.98 -21.49
N THR A 237 32.05 10.02 -21.59
CA THR A 237 30.60 9.85 -21.75
C THR A 237 30.21 9.33 -23.14
N GLY A 238 31.05 9.57 -24.15
CA GLY A 238 30.87 9.10 -25.52
C GLY A 238 31.41 7.69 -25.79
N TYR A 239 31.41 6.80 -24.81
CA TYR A 239 31.72 5.37 -24.99
C TYR A 239 30.47 4.63 -25.50
N PRO A 240 30.56 3.71 -26.50
CA PRO A 240 31.77 3.03 -26.98
C PRO A 240 32.59 3.73 -28.07
N GLU A 241 32.10 4.83 -28.65
CA GLU A 241 32.70 5.49 -29.82
C GLU A 241 34.03 6.20 -29.49
N CYS A 242 34.18 6.65 -28.24
CA CYS A 242 35.40 7.21 -27.66
C CYS A 242 35.77 6.40 -26.40
N LYS A 243 37.03 5.99 -26.30
CA LYS A 243 37.54 5.13 -25.21
C LYS A 243 38.42 5.85 -24.20
N GLY A 244 38.62 7.17 -24.37
CA GLY A 244 39.45 7.99 -23.51
C GLY A 244 39.11 7.87 -22.02
N ILE A 245 40.17 7.68 -21.24
CA ILE A 245 40.17 7.56 -19.79
C ILE A 245 41.19 8.52 -19.16
N LEU A 246 40.95 8.98 -17.94
CA LEU A 246 41.93 9.67 -17.10
C LEU A 246 41.94 9.07 -15.69
N PRO A 247 43.10 8.91 -15.04
CA PRO A 247 43.16 8.49 -13.65
C PRO A 247 42.57 9.58 -12.74
N ILE A 248 41.91 9.16 -11.65
CA ILE A 248 41.59 10.06 -10.54
C ILE A 248 42.78 10.02 -9.58
N GLN A 249 43.52 11.13 -9.49
CA GLN A 249 44.60 11.25 -8.51
C GLN A 249 44.00 11.18 -7.11
N SER A 250 44.26 10.07 -6.41
CA SER A 250 44.11 10.03 -4.95
C SER A 250 45.31 10.77 -4.36
N PRO A 251 45.14 11.58 -3.29
CA PRO A 251 46.29 12.16 -2.60
C PRO A 251 47.21 11.03 -2.12
N PRO A 252 48.54 11.18 -2.22
CA PRO A 252 49.46 10.11 -1.90
C PRO A 252 49.31 9.69 -0.43
N ALA A 253 49.16 8.39 -0.20
CA ALA A 253 49.33 7.83 1.14
C ALA A 253 50.74 8.20 1.63
N LYS A 254 50.84 8.73 2.85
CA LYS A 254 52.15 9.08 3.45
C LYS A 254 53.02 7.81 3.48
N SER A 255 54.17 7.87 2.82
CA SER A 255 55.22 6.87 2.97
C SER A 255 55.65 6.77 4.43
N PRO A 256 55.99 5.58 4.95
CA PRO A 256 56.56 5.46 6.29
C PRO A 256 57.93 6.14 6.36
N GLU A 257 58.17 6.82 7.47
CA GLU A 257 59.41 7.52 7.81
C GLU A 257 60.52 6.51 8.17
N PRO A 258 61.79 6.74 7.80
CA PRO A 258 62.85 5.76 7.99
C PRO A 258 63.32 5.70 9.46
N THR A 259 63.26 4.51 10.06
CA THR A 259 63.83 4.22 11.39
C THR A 259 65.35 4.05 11.31
N GLU A 260 66.10 4.85 12.07
CA GLU A 260 67.50 4.58 12.40
C GLU A 260 67.65 3.58 13.58
N PRO A 261 68.81 2.90 13.74
CA PRO A 261 68.89 1.61 14.44
C PRO A 261 69.34 1.64 15.92
N ASP A 262 69.10 0.50 16.59
CA ASP A 262 69.31 0.22 18.02
C ASP A 262 70.69 0.50 18.62
N LYS A 263 70.70 0.84 19.93
CA LYS A 263 71.63 0.32 20.96
C LYS A 263 71.02 0.47 22.38
N PRO A 264 71.49 -0.25 23.42
CA PRO A 264 70.55 -1.04 24.23
C PRO A 264 70.57 -0.79 25.76
N ALA A 265 69.46 -1.21 26.38
CA ALA A 265 69.28 -1.75 27.75
C ALA A 265 70.15 -1.23 28.92
N GLU A 266 69.49 -0.57 29.88
CA GLU A 266 69.89 -0.54 31.29
C GLU A 266 68.67 -0.85 32.20
N SER A 267 68.95 -1.17 33.47
CA SER A 267 68.12 -2.00 34.35
C SER A 267 67.43 -1.26 35.52
N ASP A 268 66.80 -2.06 36.39
CA ASP A 268 66.18 -1.74 37.68
C ASP A 268 64.84 -0.99 37.65
N GLN A 269 63.85 -1.22 38.53
CA GLN A 269 63.47 -2.20 39.57
C GLN A 269 62.73 -1.38 40.64
N SER A 270 61.64 -1.93 41.20
CA SER A 270 60.90 -1.42 42.38
C SER A 270 60.23 -0.02 42.23
N ASP A 271 59.12 0.29 42.91
CA ASP A 271 58.51 -0.39 44.06
C ASP A 271 56.95 -0.32 44.10
N LYS A 272 56.38 -0.97 45.12
CA LYS A 272 54.95 -1.01 45.55
C LYS A 272 54.38 0.42 45.80
N SER A 273 53.09 0.71 46.01
CA SER A 273 51.93 -0.05 46.53
C SER A 273 50.60 0.53 45.93
N ASP A 274 49.36 0.33 46.39
CA ASP A 274 48.73 -0.38 47.54
C ASP A 274 47.26 -0.76 47.17
N PRO A 275 46.51 -1.57 47.97
CA PRO A 275 45.25 -2.22 47.53
C PRO A 275 43.96 -1.73 48.27
N SER A 276 42.91 -2.58 48.20
CA SER A 276 41.68 -2.62 49.04
C SER A 276 40.48 -1.79 48.51
N ASP A 277 39.20 -2.20 48.68
CA ASP A 277 38.60 -3.47 49.16
C ASP A 277 37.10 -3.56 48.71
N ARG A 278 36.53 -4.78 48.61
CA ARG A 278 35.06 -5.10 48.63
C ARG A 278 34.18 -4.49 47.50
N SER A 279 32.96 -4.92 47.16
CA SER A 279 32.01 -6.01 47.53
C SER A 279 30.84 -5.96 46.50
N ASP A 280 29.99 -6.96 46.24
CA ASP A 280 29.93 -8.42 46.51
C ASP A 280 28.75 -9.01 45.68
N SER A 281 28.63 -10.35 45.59
CA SER A 281 27.41 -11.11 45.21
C SER A 281 26.88 -10.99 43.77
N SER A 282 26.85 -12.06 42.95
CA SER A 282 25.95 -13.25 42.97
C SER A 282 24.57 -12.97 42.30
N ASP A 283 23.89 -13.89 41.61
CA ASP A 283 24.18 -15.27 41.21
C ASP A 283 23.34 -15.66 39.96
N ARG A 284 23.69 -16.77 39.29
CA ARG A 284 22.85 -17.63 38.40
C ARG A 284 21.92 -17.02 37.33
N SER A 285 22.09 -17.53 36.10
CA SER A 285 21.06 -18.41 35.49
C SER A 285 21.70 -19.31 34.43
N ASP A 286 21.32 -20.58 34.45
CA ASP A 286 21.89 -21.68 33.66
C ASP A 286 20.77 -22.38 32.85
N GLN A 287 21.15 -23.31 31.98
CA GLN A 287 20.33 -24.28 31.24
C GLN A 287 19.69 -23.84 29.91
N SER A 288 20.24 -24.41 28.84
CA SER A 288 19.50 -24.86 27.66
C SER A 288 20.14 -26.15 27.14
N GLY A 289 19.35 -27.15 26.73
CA GLY A 289 19.86 -28.44 26.24
C GLY A 289 18.96 -29.63 26.51
N GLY A 290 17.89 -29.76 25.73
CA GLY A 290 16.93 -30.88 25.77
C GLY A 290 15.83 -30.70 24.73
#